data_AF-A0A954HW77-F1
#
_entry.id   AF-A0A954HW77-F1
#
_cell.length_a   1.000
_cell.length_b   1.000
_cell.length_c   1.000
_cell.angle_alpha   90.00
_cell.angle_beta   90.00
_cell.angle_gamma   90.00
#
_symmetry.space_group_name_H-M   'P 1'
#
loop_
_entity.id
_entity.type
_entity.pdbx_description
1 polymer ?
#
loop_
_entity_poly.entity_id
_entity_poly.type
_entity_poly.pdbx_seq_one_letter_code
_entity_poly.pdbx_strand_id
1 'polypeptide(L)'
;VPLGGNHFTRALTKEMKLSFAKAEHLKCNATKSPDPRAVFQALRPVFNDYVAEIQRSIGFFSSVNRSAKISKVIGVGNGFKLAGLQKFLQQNLQYEVDRPDTFKGLAGDAVLNSPLFSDNVLSFVVPYGIALQTLGLTTIRTTLLPPEIKTERLIRRKKPWAVTAAASLLVGLSLATVGNGNAYRVPHSESFAEAEKVNGEANSFISGKVSAFNSEKARLDASRGELSDFVTGRRDTSWLEVMKSINDCLPRDLAVGADPEKDISLRNQISIVQIDNEHVADVAEWHTKILADKRASGFMRTWDKENAPSGEGYIFSIHGISYHNEPTADQTREGILYVYHTLLQNLKQWTIQPRGFSEPQPIGMMGIKCPTIVSFQQNIDVPFEAPKANQQLASRTQGVLPRRGPGGVRPGRGGPGRGAFGGQPNYMDSGYMGGEYMNSPGYPNSPGGQPTPGAPGSENVTYLKQTVFVIQFVWQYVPKDERQATAPWETGDAAANDAAEEPQLDQATLDSATVETLPTEPGPEPAPGAGVAPDGEAPAGEPQPATE
;
A
#
# COMPACT_ATOMS: atom_id res chain seq x y z
N VAL A 1 -59.24 54.78 -9.44
CA VAL A 1 -59.33 54.73 -7.97
C VAL A 1 -57.98 54.43 -7.30
N PRO A 2 -57.11 55.42 -7.08
CA PRO A 2 -55.91 55.27 -6.25
C PRO A 2 -56.24 55.44 -4.75
N LEU A 3 -57.27 54.73 -4.27
CA LEU A 3 -57.69 54.76 -2.86
C LEU A 3 -57.78 53.34 -2.32
N GLY A 4 -57.40 53.15 -1.05
CA GLY A 4 -57.36 51.84 -0.40
C GLY A 4 -57.16 51.95 1.11
N GLY A 5 -57.10 50.79 1.78
CA GLY A 5 -57.05 50.71 3.25
C GLY A 5 -55.90 51.47 3.91
N ASN A 6 -54.78 51.64 3.21
CA ASN A 6 -53.61 52.38 3.70
C ASN A 6 -53.87 53.89 3.82
N HIS A 7 -54.78 54.46 3.03
CA HIS A 7 -55.13 55.87 3.11
C HIS A 7 -55.89 56.19 4.41
N PHE A 8 -56.75 55.27 4.86
CA PHE A 8 -57.41 55.35 6.17
C PHE A 8 -56.39 55.33 7.31
N THR A 9 -55.40 54.43 7.24
CA THR A 9 -54.33 54.37 8.25
C THR A 9 -53.49 55.63 8.27
N ARG A 10 -53.11 56.15 7.09
CA ARG A 10 -52.34 57.40 6.96
C ARG A 10 -53.11 58.62 7.50
N ALA A 11 -54.42 58.69 7.28
CA ALA A 11 -55.25 59.76 7.84
C ALA A 11 -55.24 59.74 9.38
N LEU A 12 -55.36 58.56 10.00
CA LEU A 12 -55.25 58.40 11.44
C LEU A 12 -53.86 58.75 11.98
N THR A 13 -52.79 58.36 11.27
CA THR A 13 -51.43 58.76 11.68
C THR A 13 -51.24 60.28 11.68
N LYS A 14 -51.84 60.98 10.70
CA LYS A 14 -51.71 62.43 10.56
C LYS A 14 -52.52 63.17 11.63
N GLU A 15 -53.78 62.77 11.82
CA GLU A 15 -54.70 63.50 12.71
C GLU A 15 -54.46 63.20 14.19
N MET A 16 -54.19 61.93 14.52
CA MET A 16 -54.01 61.48 15.92
C MET A 16 -52.53 61.40 16.33
N LYS A 17 -51.60 61.76 15.43
CA LYS A 17 -50.14 61.72 15.64
C LYS A 17 -49.64 60.35 16.15
N LEU A 18 -50.23 59.28 15.63
CA LEU A 18 -49.88 57.89 15.98
C LEU A 18 -48.89 57.30 14.98
N SER A 19 -48.11 56.31 15.41
CA SER A 19 -47.34 55.48 14.48
C SER A 19 -48.27 54.64 13.59
N PHE A 20 -47.81 54.26 12.40
CA PHE A 20 -48.61 53.50 11.43
C PHE A 20 -49.20 52.21 12.03
N ALA A 21 -48.42 51.45 12.81
CA ALA A 21 -48.88 50.23 13.46
C ALA A 21 -49.98 50.51 14.51
N LYS A 22 -49.83 51.57 15.31
CA LYS A 22 -50.84 51.98 16.30
C LYS A 22 -52.11 52.49 15.62
N ALA A 23 -51.97 53.24 14.53
CA ALA A 23 -53.08 53.71 13.73
C ALA A 23 -53.83 52.55 13.04
N GLU A 24 -53.13 51.52 12.56
CA GLU A 24 -53.75 50.32 11.97
C GLU A 24 -54.55 49.54 13.02
N HIS A 25 -53.95 49.32 14.20
CA HIS A 25 -54.64 48.65 15.31
C HIS A 25 -55.89 49.42 15.76
N LEU A 26 -55.79 50.74 15.85
CA LEU A 26 -56.92 51.62 16.19
C LEU A 26 -58.01 51.61 15.09
N LYS A 27 -57.60 51.55 13.82
CA LYS A 27 -58.50 51.42 12.66
C LYS A 27 -59.31 50.11 12.71
N CYS A 28 -58.65 49.00 12.98
CA CYS A 28 -59.29 47.68 13.07
C CYS A 28 -60.23 47.55 14.28
N ASN A 29 -59.95 48.27 15.37
CA ASN A 29 -60.71 48.24 16.62
C ASN A 29 -61.44 49.57 16.91
N ALA A 30 -61.87 50.29 15.88
CA ALA A 30 -62.39 51.66 16.01
C ALA A 30 -63.62 51.80 16.93
N THR A 31 -64.42 50.74 17.12
CA THR A 31 -65.57 50.74 18.04
C THR A 31 -65.21 50.49 19.50
N LYS A 32 -64.01 49.96 19.75
CA LYS A 32 -63.49 49.64 21.09
C LYS A 32 -62.46 50.68 21.58
N SER A 33 -62.26 51.77 20.82
CA SER A 33 -61.32 52.81 21.21
C SER A 33 -61.88 53.65 22.38
N PRO A 34 -61.00 54.29 23.18
CA PRO A 34 -61.43 55.19 24.26
C PRO A 34 -62.28 56.38 23.77
N ASP A 35 -62.07 56.82 22.51
CA ASP A 35 -62.88 57.84 21.86
C ASP A 35 -63.19 57.43 20.40
N PRO A 36 -64.32 56.74 20.15
CA PRO A 36 -64.74 56.35 18.81
C PRO A 36 -65.12 57.56 17.93
N ARG A 37 -65.65 58.64 18.52
CA ARG A 37 -66.13 59.81 17.77
C ARG A 37 -64.97 60.55 17.11
N ALA A 38 -63.88 60.76 17.84
CA ALA A 38 -62.67 61.37 17.27
C ALA A 38 -62.06 60.54 16.14
N VAL A 39 -62.02 59.21 16.28
CA VAL A 39 -61.52 58.31 15.21
C VAL A 39 -62.37 58.44 13.95
N PHE A 40 -63.70 58.48 14.06
CA PHE A 40 -64.58 58.67 12.90
C PHE A 40 -64.44 60.07 12.28
N GLN A 41 -64.22 61.11 13.08
CA GLN A 41 -63.98 62.46 12.58
C GLN A 41 -62.68 62.56 11.78
N ALA A 42 -61.61 61.91 12.26
CA ALA A 42 -60.33 61.82 11.56
C ALA A 42 -60.42 61.05 10.22
N LEU A 43 -61.30 60.04 10.14
CA LEU A 43 -61.50 59.23 8.93
C LEU A 43 -62.48 59.84 7.92
N ARG A 44 -63.32 60.79 8.34
CA ARG A 44 -64.39 61.37 7.51
C ARG A 44 -63.92 61.93 6.17
N PRO A 45 -62.76 62.63 6.06
CA PRO A 45 -62.26 63.10 4.77
C PRO A 45 -62.01 61.94 3.78
N VAL A 46 -61.40 60.85 4.24
CA VAL A 46 -61.11 59.67 3.41
C VAL A 46 -62.40 58.94 3.01
N PHE A 47 -63.40 58.91 3.88
CA PHE A 47 -64.71 58.37 3.54
C PHE A 47 -65.41 59.19 2.44
N ASN A 48 -65.33 60.52 2.49
CA ASN A 48 -65.89 61.39 1.44
C ASN A 48 -65.17 61.18 0.10
N ASP A 49 -63.83 61.11 0.12
CA ASP A 49 -63.03 60.83 -1.07
C ASP A 49 -63.40 59.46 -1.68
N TYR A 50 -63.64 58.46 -0.82
CA TYR A 50 -64.05 57.13 -1.26
C TYR A 50 -65.43 57.13 -1.93
N VAL A 51 -66.41 57.82 -1.33
CA VAL A 51 -67.74 57.99 -1.91
C VAL A 51 -67.65 58.68 -3.27
N ALA A 52 -66.90 59.79 -3.36
CA ALA A 52 -66.77 60.55 -4.60
C ALA A 52 -66.18 59.70 -5.73
N GLU A 53 -65.19 58.87 -5.42
CA GLU A 53 -64.54 58.00 -6.40
C GLU A 53 -65.42 56.79 -6.79
N ILE A 54 -66.22 56.25 -5.86
CA ILE A 54 -67.25 55.25 -6.18
C ILE A 54 -68.34 55.86 -7.07
N GLN A 55 -68.84 57.05 -6.74
CA GLN A 55 -69.84 57.75 -7.55
C GLN A 55 -69.31 58.04 -8.96
N ARG A 56 -68.05 58.46 -9.10
CA ARG A 56 -67.39 58.63 -10.40
C ARG A 56 -67.33 57.31 -11.18
N SER A 57 -66.99 56.21 -10.53
CA SER A 57 -66.93 54.88 -11.14
C SER A 57 -68.31 54.39 -11.59
N ILE A 58 -69.35 54.61 -10.78
CA ILE A 58 -70.74 54.33 -11.13
C ILE A 58 -71.20 55.21 -12.29
N GLY A 59 -70.87 56.51 -12.26
CA GLY A 59 -71.19 57.45 -13.34
C GLY A 59 -70.56 57.04 -14.67
N PHE A 60 -69.30 56.61 -14.66
CA PHE A 60 -68.61 56.07 -15.84
C PHE A 60 -69.25 54.75 -16.31
N PHE A 61 -69.57 53.82 -15.40
CA PHE A 61 -70.22 52.56 -15.78
C PHE A 61 -71.59 52.81 -16.43
N SER A 62 -72.41 53.69 -15.84
CA SER A 62 -73.74 54.05 -16.35
C SER A 62 -73.69 54.81 -17.68
N SER A 63 -72.62 55.58 -17.95
CA SER A 63 -72.46 56.28 -19.23
C SER A 63 -72.08 55.33 -20.37
N VAL A 64 -71.24 54.32 -20.08
CA VAL A 64 -70.84 53.28 -21.04
C VAL A 64 -71.96 52.26 -21.26
N ASN A 65 -72.67 51.86 -20.19
CA ASN A 65 -73.69 50.82 -20.21
C ASN A 65 -75.08 51.40 -19.89
N ARG A 66 -75.63 52.17 -20.82
CA ARG A 66 -76.91 52.90 -20.61
C ARG A 66 -78.11 51.99 -20.32
N SER A 67 -78.06 50.71 -20.71
CA SER A 67 -79.12 49.72 -20.47
C SER A 67 -79.01 48.96 -19.14
N ALA A 68 -77.87 49.05 -18.44
CA ALA A 68 -77.63 48.30 -17.21
C ALA A 68 -78.07 49.10 -15.99
N LYS A 69 -78.93 48.52 -15.15
CA LYS A 69 -79.32 49.09 -13.85
C LYS A 69 -78.56 48.39 -12.73
N ILE A 70 -77.86 49.16 -11.90
CA ILE A 70 -77.18 48.64 -10.71
C ILE A 70 -78.23 48.42 -9.62
N SER A 71 -78.48 47.17 -9.25
CA SER A 71 -79.44 46.82 -8.18
C SER A 71 -78.80 46.88 -6.79
N LYS A 72 -77.55 46.45 -6.68
CA LYS A 72 -76.89 46.22 -5.39
C LYS A 72 -75.38 46.38 -5.49
N VAL A 73 -74.78 46.88 -4.42
CA VAL A 73 -73.33 47.00 -4.26
C VAL A 73 -72.87 45.98 -3.23
N ILE A 74 -71.90 45.14 -3.60
CA ILE A 74 -71.34 44.12 -2.71
C ILE A 74 -69.96 44.59 -2.25
N GLY A 75 -69.80 44.80 -0.95
CA GLY A 75 -68.54 45.17 -0.33
C GLY A 75 -67.65 43.95 -0.10
N VAL A 76 -66.49 43.91 -0.75
CA VAL A 76 -65.51 42.81 -0.63
C VAL A 76 -64.15 43.33 -0.16
N GLY A 77 -63.32 42.43 0.38
CA GLY A 77 -62.00 42.74 0.94
C GLY A 77 -62.03 43.18 2.40
N ASN A 78 -60.90 43.01 3.10
CA ASN A 78 -60.78 43.32 4.52
C ASN A 78 -61.03 44.80 4.87
N GLY A 79 -60.84 45.72 3.92
CA GLY A 79 -61.18 47.14 4.12
C GLY A 79 -62.67 47.38 4.38
N PHE A 80 -63.55 46.45 3.97
CA PHE A 80 -65.00 46.56 4.19
C PHE A 80 -65.43 46.15 5.61
N LYS A 81 -64.51 45.66 6.44
CA LYS A 81 -64.75 45.36 7.87
C LYS A 81 -64.79 46.61 8.75
N LEU A 82 -64.40 47.77 8.22
CA LEU A 82 -64.42 49.02 8.97
C LEU A 82 -65.84 49.33 9.45
N ALA A 83 -65.98 49.51 10.77
CA ALA A 83 -67.24 49.84 11.38
C ALA A 83 -67.82 51.13 10.78
N GLY A 84 -69.13 51.15 10.51
CA GLY A 84 -69.81 52.33 9.98
C GLY A 84 -69.64 52.56 8.47
N LEU A 85 -68.66 51.95 7.79
CA LEU A 85 -68.42 52.15 6.34
C LEU A 85 -69.63 51.73 5.50
N GLN A 86 -70.22 50.56 5.76
CA GLN A 86 -71.40 50.09 5.03
C GLN A 86 -72.57 51.07 5.11
N LYS A 87 -72.92 51.52 6.31
CA LYS A 87 -74.00 52.49 6.53
C LYS A 87 -73.68 53.84 5.89
N PHE A 88 -72.44 54.30 6.01
CA PHE A 88 -71.98 55.55 5.40
C PHE A 88 -72.09 55.53 3.87
N LEU A 89 -71.66 54.44 3.23
CA LEU A 89 -71.80 54.26 1.79
C LEU A 89 -73.27 54.17 1.37
N GLN A 90 -74.09 53.42 2.09
CA GLN A 90 -75.52 53.29 1.78
C GLN A 90 -76.25 54.64 1.83
N GLN A 91 -75.95 55.47 2.83
CA GLN A 91 -76.53 56.81 2.97
C GLN A 91 -76.10 57.77 1.84
N ASN A 92 -74.82 57.77 1.46
CA ASN A 92 -74.30 58.72 0.49
C ASN A 92 -74.43 58.27 -0.98
N LEU A 93 -74.45 56.96 -1.23
CA LEU A 93 -74.59 56.40 -2.58
C LEU A 93 -76.05 56.16 -2.99
N GLN A 94 -76.97 56.07 -2.03
CA GLN A 94 -78.38 55.72 -2.26
C GLN A 94 -78.59 54.35 -2.93
N TYR A 95 -77.59 53.46 -2.83
CA TYR A 95 -77.69 52.06 -3.26
C TYR A 95 -77.71 51.12 -2.06
N GLU A 96 -78.32 49.94 -2.21
CA GLU A 96 -78.20 48.88 -1.21
C GLU A 96 -76.75 48.36 -1.19
N VAL A 97 -76.07 48.52 -0.06
CA VAL A 97 -74.69 48.05 0.13
C VAL A 97 -74.69 46.88 1.10
N ASP A 98 -74.26 45.72 0.62
CA ASP A 98 -74.28 44.47 1.37
C ASP A 98 -72.87 43.93 1.59
N ARG A 99 -72.68 43.33 2.75
CA ARG A 99 -71.42 42.74 3.19
C ARG A 99 -71.65 41.24 3.37
N PRO A 100 -71.13 40.40 2.46
CA PRO A 100 -71.35 38.98 2.54
C PRO A 100 -70.58 38.38 3.71
N ASP A 101 -71.31 37.76 4.65
CA ASP A 101 -70.70 37.08 5.80
C ASP A 101 -70.40 35.59 5.51
N THR A 102 -70.99 35.02 4.44
CA THR A 102 -70.77 33.63 4.01
C THR A 102 -70.87 33.46 2.49
N PHE A 103 -70.29 32.38 1.96
CA PHE A 103 -70.46 31.98 0.56
C PHE A 103 -71.62 30.99 0.44
N LYS A 104 -72.73 31.41 -0.19
CA LYS A 104 -73.95 30.59 -0.31
C LYS A 104 -73.76 29.22 -0.97
N GLY A 105 -72.77 29.10 -1.86
CA GLY A 105 -72.48 27.85 -2.58
C GLY A 105 -71.36 27.01 -1.97
N LEU A 106 -70.77 27.43 -0.85
CA LEU A 106 -69.68 26.71 -0.19
C LEU A 106 -70.26 25.70 0.82
N ALA A 107 -69.86 24.45 0.70
CA ALA A 107 -70.21 23.37 1.62
C ALA A 107 -68.94 22.70 2.17
N GLY A 108 -68.95 22.31 3.45
CA GLY A 108 -67.87 21.58 4.11
C GLY A 108 -67.49 22.14 5.48
N ASP A 109 -67.69 21.33 6.53
CA ASP A 109 -67.51 21.75 7.93
C ASP A 109 -66.07 22.08 8.30
N ALA A 110 -65.09 21.43 7.64
CA ALA A 110 -63.68 21.66 7.92
C ALA A 110 -63.21 23.10 7.61
N VAL A 111 -63.78 23.72 6.58
CA VAL A 111 -63.42 25.09 6.16
C VAL A 111 -64.33 26.12 6.83
N LEU A 112 -65.63 25.83 6.94
CA LEU A 112 -66.60 26.76 7.52
C LEU A 112 -66.37 27.00 9.03
N ASN A 113 -65.89 25.98 9.76
CA ASN A 113 -65.60 26.10 11.20
C ASN A 113 -64.19 26.65 11.50
N SER A 114 -63.38 26.93 10.48
CA SER A 114 -62.03 27.47 10.67
C SER A 114 -62.08 28.95 11.03
N PRO A 115 -61.53 29.38 12.20
CA PRO A 115 -61.50 30.80 12.59
C PRO A 115 -60.81 31.68 11.55
N LEU A 116 -59.77 31.15 10.87
CA LEU A 116 -59.06 31.87 9.82
C LEU A 116 -59.96 32.20 8.62
N PHE A 117 -60.89 31.29 8.30
CA PHE A 117 -61.84 31.46 7.21
C PHE A 117 -62.98 32.40 7.60
N SER A 118 -63.62 32.16 8.75
CA SER A 118 -64.71 33.01 9.26
C SER A 118 -64.28 34.45 9.46
N ASP A 119 -63.06 34.66 9.95
CA ASP A 119 -62.55 36.00 10.16
C ASP A 119 -62.27 36.71 8.84
N ASN A 120 -61.87 35.99 7.78
CA ASN A 120 -61.38 36.60 6.52
C ASN A 120 -62.26 36.34 5.29
N VAL A 121 -63.53 35.94 5.46
CA VAL A 121 -64.47 35.62 4.38
C VAL A 121 -64.42 36.63 3.22
N LEU A 122 -64.44 37.92 3.54
CA LEU A 122 -64.44 39.01 2.54
C LEU A 122 -63.18 39.06 1.66
N SER A 123 -62.05 38.52 2.12
CA SER A 123 -60.79 38.48 1.35
C SER A 123 -60.65 37.19 0.53
N PHE A 124 -61.45 36.17 0.82
CA PHE A 124 -61.42 34.90 0.09
C PHE A 124 -62.13 34.92 -1.26
N VAL A 125 -62.79 36.03 -1.63
CA VAL A 125 -63.52 36.15 -2.91
C VAL A 125 -62.62 35.87 -4.12
N VAL A 126 -61.38 36.37 -4.12
CA VAL A 126 -60.43 36.16 -5.23
C VAL A 126 -59.89 34.72 -5.26
N PRO A 127 -59.32 34.16 -4.17
CA PRO A 127 -58.92 32.75 -4.14
C PRO A 127 -60.06 31.79 -4.47
N TYR A 128 -61.27 32.05 -3.96
CA TYR A 128 -62.45 31.23 -4.24
C TYR A 128 -62.83 31.26 -5.72
N GLY A 129 -62.80 32.42 -6.37
CA GLY A 129 -63.02 32.55 -7.82
C GLY A 129 -61.99 31.78 -8.64
N ILE A 130 -60.70 31.82 -8.27
CA ILE A 130 -59.64 31.07 -8.94
C ILE A 130 -59.85 29.56 -8.74
N ALA A 131 -60.24 29.12 -7.54
CA ALA A 131 -60.55 27.71 -7.29
C ALA A 131 -61.72 27.24 -8.18
N LEU A 132 -62.81 28.00 -8.26
CA LEU A 132 -63.93 27.70 -9.16
C LEU A 132 -63.49 27.65 -10.64
N GLN A 133 -62.55 28.52 -11.04
CA GLN A 133 -61.98 28.50 -12.39
C GLN A 133 -61.18 27.24 -12.65
N THR A 134 -60.42 26.74 -11.66
CA THR A 134 -59.71 25.45 -11.78
C THR A 134 -60.65 24.25 -11.84
N LEU A 135 -61.83 24.34 -11.22
CA LEU A 135 -62.90 23.33 -11.30
C LEU A 135 -63.73 23.44 -12.58
N GLY A 136 -63.52 24.46 -13.41
CA GLY A 136 -64.25 24.67 -14.66
C GLY A 136 -65.70 25.16 -14.48
N LEU A 137 -66.06 25.60 -13.26
CA LEU A 137 -67.40 26.05 -12.88
C LEU A 137 -67.64 27.54 -13.21
N THR A 138 -66.59 28.29 -13.55
CA THR A 138 -66.70 29.70 -13.96
C THR A 138 -67.01 29.84 -15.45
N THR A 139 -67.68 30.94 -15.81
CA THR A 139 -67.90 31.35 -17.21
C THR A 139 -66.60 31.78 -17.88
N ILE A 140 -65.70 32.41 -17.13
CA ILE A 140 -64.38 32.85 -17.61
C ILE A 140 -63.40 31.70 -17.47
N ARG A 141 -62.83 31.26 -18.61
CA ARG A 141 -61.84 30.17 -18.70
C ARG A 141 -60.52 30.61 -19.32
N THR A 142 -60.34 31.92 -19.51
CA THR A 142 -59.13 32.47 -20.14
C THR A 142 -57.91 32.22 -19.25
N THR A 143 -56.82 31.78 -19.87
CA THR A 143 -55.53 31.56 -19.23
C THR A 143 -54.47 32.33 -19.99
N LEU A 144 -53.61 33.03 -19.27
CA LEU A 144 -52.43 33.71 -19.83
C LEU A 144 -51.20 32.79 -19.83
N LEU A 145 -51.37 31.50 -19.52
CA LEU A 145 -50.27 30.54 -19.52
C LEU A 145 -49.88 30.23 -20.98
N PRO A 146 -48.61 30.44 -21.37
CA PRO A 146 -48.13 30.06 -22.70
C PRO A 146 -48.34 28.56 -22.96
N PRO A 147 -48.72 28.18 -24.20
CA PRO A 147 -48.99 26.79 -24.54
C PRO A 147 -47.77 25.89 -24.32
N GLU A 148 -46.54 26.42 -24.40
CA GLU A 148 -45.28 25.71 -24.17
C GLU A 148 -45.17 25.21 -22.72
N ILE A 149 -45.53 26.05 -21.75
CA ILE A 149 -45.50 25.67 -20.33
C ILE A 149 -46.61 24.66 -20.04
N LYS A 150 -47.76 24.77 -20.73
CA LYS A 150 -48.85 23.81 -20.60
C LYS A 150 -48.43 22.43 -21.13
N THR A 151 -47.80 22.36 -22.30
CA THR A 151 -47.33 21.09 -22.89
C THR A 151 -46.21 20.49 -22.05
N GLU A 152 -45.26 21.29 -21.57
CA GLU A 152 -44.18 20.81 -20.70
C GLU A 152 -44.72 20.18 -19.40
N ARG A 153 -45.69 20.83 -18.75
CA ARG A 153 -46.33 20.28 -17.54
C ARG A 153 -47.08 18.99 -17.84
N LEU A 154 -47.78 18.91 -18.98
CA LEU A 154 -48.46 17.69 -19.40
C LEU A 154 -47.48 16.56 -19.68
N ILE A 155 -46.37 16.84 -20.36
CA ILE A 155 -45.30 15.88 -20.63
C ILE A 155 -44.71 15.41 -19.30
N ARG A 156 -44.30 16.33 -18.41
CA ARG A 156 -43.72 15.98 -17.11
C ARG A 156 -44.64 15.10 -16.26
N ARG A 157 -45.96 15.35 -16.31
CA ARG A 157 -46.95 14.50 -15.63
C ARG A 157 -47.09 13.11 -16.27
N LYS A 158 -46.89 12.98 -17.58
CA LYS A 158 -46.99 11.70 -18.32
C LYS A 158 -45.68 10.93 -18.45
N LYS A 159 -44.52 11.57 -18.22
CA LYS A 159 -43.20 10.94 -18.23
C LYS A 159 -43.14 9.63 -17.42
N PRO A 160 -43.61 9.52 -16.16
CA PRO A 160 -43.52 8.25 -15.43
C PRO A 160 -44.32 7.15 -16.11
N TRP A 161 -45.53 7.44 -16.58
CA TRP A 161 -46.36 6.47 -17.31
C TRP A 161 -45.75 6.04 -18.64
N ALA A 162 -45.12 6.96 -19.37
CA ALA A 162 -44.40 6.63 -20.60
C ALA A 162 -43.20 5.71 -20.34
N VAL A 163 -42.46 5.96 -19.25
CA VAL A 163 -41.34 5.10 -18.84
C VAL A 163 -41.83 3.71 -18.44
N THR A 164 -42.92 3.61 -17.66
CA THR A 164 -43.51 2.32 -17.29
C THR A 164 -43.97 1.55 -18.52
N ALA A 165 -44.63 2.20 -19.49
CA ALA A 165 -45.05 1.56 -20.73
C ALA A 165 -43.86 1.05 -21.55
N ALA A 166 -42.82 1.87 -21.73
CA ALA A 166 -41.61 1.47 -22.44
C ALA A 166 -40.88 0.29 -21.77
N ALA A 167 -40.77 0.31 -20.43
CA ALA A 167 -40.17 -0.78 -19.66
C ALA A 167 -40.98 -2.08 -19.81
N SER A 168 -42.32 -2.01 -19.74
CA SER A 168 -43.17 -3.19 -19.93
C SER A 168 -43.05 -3.81 -21.32
N LEU A 169 -42.90 -2.97 -22.35
CA LEU A 169 -42.70 -3.43 -23.73
C LEU A 169 -41.33 -4.10 -23.88
N LEU A 170 -40.28 -3.51 -23.31
CA LEU A 170 -38.94 -4.11 -23.31
C LEU A 170 -38.93 -5.47 -22.61
N VAL A 171 -39.57 -5.59 -21.44
CA VAL A 171 -39.69 -6.87 -20.74
C VAL A 171 -40.44 -7.90 -21.59
N GLY A 172 -41.56 -7.52 -22.20
CA GLY A 172 -42.30 -8.40 -23.10
C GLY A 172 -41.46 -8.87 -24.30
N LEU A 173 -40.70 -7.97 -24.91
CA LEU A 173 -39.83 -8.29 -26.04
C LEU A 173 -38.67 -9.20 -25.61
N SER A 174 -38.04 -8.94 -24.46
CA SER A 174 -36.98 -9.78 -23.89
C SER A 174 -37.48 -11.19 -23.56
N LEU A 175 -38.68 -11.32 -23.00
CA LEU A 175 -39.28 -12.63 -22.74
C LEU A 175 -39.57 -13.39 -24.04
N ALA A 176 -40.08 -12.69 -25.06
CA ALA A 176 -40.33 -13.30 -26.37
C ALA A 176 -39.05 -13.76 -27.07
N THR A 177 -37.96 -12.99 -27.00
CA THR A 177 -36.67 -13.38 -27.60
C THR A 177 -36.04 -14.55 -26.86
N VAL A 178 -36.08 -14.57 -25.52
CA VAL A 178 -35.61 -15.72 -24.72
C VAL A 178 -36.44 -16.97 -25.00
N GLY A 179 -37.78 -16.84 -25.05
CA GLY A 179 -38.67 -17.96 -25.36
C GLY A 179 -38.41 -18.56 -26.74
N ASN A 180 -38.30 -17.72 -27.77
CA ASN A 180 -37.93 -18.17 -29.12
C ASN A 180 -36.53 -18.75 -29.15
N GLY A 181 -35.55 -18.14 -28.48
CA GLY A 181 -34.18 -18.65 -28.39
C GLY A 181 -34.10 -20.05 -27.78
N ASN A 182 -34.86 -20.32 -26.71
CA ASN A 182 -34.94 -21.66 -26.12
C ASN A 182 -35.58 -22.68 -27.07
N ALA A 183 -36.58 -22.30 -27.85
CA ALA A 183 -37.19 -23.20 -28.84
C ALA A 183 -36.20 -23.57 -29.96
N TYR A 184 -35.36 -22.64 -30.41
CA TYR A 184 -34.32 -22.90 -31.42
C TYR A 184 -33.07 -23.62 -30.90
N ARG A 185 -32.88 -23.71 -29.57
CA ARG A 185 -31.74 -24.42 -28.96
C ARG A 185 -31.84 -25.94 -29.08
N VAL A 186 -33.04 -26.49 -29.27
CA VAL A 186 -33.23 -27.93 -29.45
C VAL A 186 -33.12 -28.25 -30.95
N PRO A 187 -32.05 -28.94 -31.41
CA PRO A 187 -31.96 -29.37 -32.80
C PRO A 187 -33.07 -30.39 -33.07
N HIS A 188 -34.01 -30.07 -33.96
CA HIS A 188 -35.19 -30.90 -34.25
C HIS A 188 -34.91 -32.09 -35.18
N SER A 189 -33.70 -32.66 -35.19
CA SER A 189 -33.40 -33.84 -35.99
C SER A 189 -32.86 -34.97 -35.13
N GLU A 190 -33.56 -36.11 -35.16
CA GLU A 190 -33.18 -37.35 -34.45
C GLU A 190 -31.72 -37.77 -34.73
N SER A 191 -31.14 -37.35 -35.87
CA SER A 191 -29.75 -37.62 -36.24
C SER A 191 -28.69 -37.03 -35.29
N PHE A 192 -29.01 -35.98 -34.52
CA PHE A 192 -28.04 -35.35 -33.60
C PHE A 192 -28.22 -35.77 -32.13
N ALA A 193 -29.28 -36.53 -31.79
CA ALA A 193 -29.57 -36.91 -30.41
C ALA A 193 -28.45 -37.77 -29.78
N GLU A 194 -27.86 -38.68 -30.56
CA GLU A 194 -26.75 -39.51 -30.09
C GLU A 194 -25.46 -38.69 -29.89
N ALA A 195 -25.16 -37.78 -30.83
CA ALA A 195 -24.01 -36.88 -30.72
C ALA A 195 -24.13 -35.92 -29.52
N GLU A 196 -25.34 -35.43 -29.22
CA GLU A 196 -25.59 -34.57 -28.06
C GLU A 196 -25.43 -35.33 -26.74
N LYS A 197 -25.85 -36.60 -26.68
CA LYS A 197 -25.63 -37.46 -25.51
C LYS A 197 -24.14 -37.66 -25.24
N VAL A 198 -23.36 -38.02 -26.27
CA VAL A 198 -21.91 -38.22 -26.14
C VAL A 198 -21.21 -36.91 -25.77
N ASN A 199 -21.62 -35.77 -26.35
CA ASN A 199 -21.07 -34.47 -26.00
C ASN A 199 -21.43 -34.06 -24.56
N GLY A 200 -22.65 -34.34 -24.10
CA GLY A 200 -23.08 -34.12 -22.72
C GLY A 200 -22.27 -34.93 -21.71
N GLU A 201 -22.04 -36.21 -22.00
CA GLU A 201 -21.18 -37.09 -21.20
C GLU A 201 -19.73 -36.58 -21.18
N ALA A 202 -19.15 -36.25 -22.33
CA ALA A 202 -17.80 -35.69 -22.42
C ALA A 202 -17.66 -34.36 -21.66
N ASN A 203 -18.63 -33.47 -21.78
CA ASN A 203 -18.61 -32.17 -21.10
C ASN A 203 -18.78 -32.33 -19.59
N SER A 204 -19.59 -33.29 -19.13
CA SER A 204 -19.69 -33.64 -17.70
C SER A 204 -18.38 -34.20 -17.15
N PHE A 205 -17.68 -35.03 -17.92
CA PHE A 205 -16.37 -35.56 -17.55
C PHE A 205 -15.30 -34.47 -17.48
N ILE A 206 -15.23 -33.61 -18.50
CA ILE A 206 -14.27 -32.50 -18.57
C ILE A 206 -14.53 -31.51 -17.43
N SER A 207 -15.77 -31.07 -17.22
CA SER A 207 -16.10 -30.14 -16.14
C SER A 207 -15.80 -30.72 -14.76
N GLY A 208 -16.03 -32.02 -14.55
CA GLY A 208 -15.62 -32.72 -13.33
C GLY A 208 -14.10 -32.70 -13.12
N LYS A 209 -13.30 -32.95 -14.17
CA LYS A 209 -11.84 -32.88 -14.10
C LYS A 209 -11.31 -31.47 -13.87
N VAL A 210 -11.91 -30.46 -14.51
CA VAL A 210 -11.56 -29.05 -14.30
C VAL A 210 -11.87 -28.63 -12.87
N SER A 211 -13.01 -29.03 -12.33
CA SER A 211 -13.37 -28.76 -10.93
C SER A 211 -12.39 -29.41 -9.96
N ALA A 212 -12.03 -30.68 -10.19
CA ALA A 212 -11.03 -31.38 -9.38
C ALA A 212 -9.65 -30.70 -9.44
N PHE A 213 -9.20 -30.32 -10.64
CA PHE A 213 -7.94 -29.59 -10.82
C PHE A 213 -7.95 -28.25 -10.08
N ASN A 214 -9.03 -27.47 -10.21
CA ASN A 214 -9.14 -26.18 -9.53
C ASN A 214 -9.16 -26.33 -8.00
N SER A 215 -9.79 -27.40 -7.49
CA SER A 215 -9.77 -27.72 -6.07
C SER A 215 -8.35 -28.06 -5.58
N GLU A 216 -7.61 -28.88 -6.32
CA GLU A 216 -6.23 -29.22 -5.95
C GLU A 216 -5.28 -28.03 -6.10
N LYS A 217 -5.47 -27.20 -7.12
CA LYS A 217 -4.73 -25.95 -7.28
C LYS A 217 -4.96 -25.02 -6.07
N ALA A 218 -6.21 -24.85 -5.65
CA ALA A 218 -6.53 -24.02 -4.48
C ALA A 218 -5.89 -24.57 -3.18
N ARG A 219 -5.85 -25.89 -3.00
CA ARG A 219 -5.13 -26.52 -1.88
C ARG A 219 -3.63 -26.25 -1.93
N LEU A 220 -3.02 -26.41 -3.10
CA LEU A 220 -1.61 -26.16 -3.29
C LEU A 220 -1.26 -24.68 -3.05
N ASP A 221 -2.09 -23.75 -3.51
CA ASP A 221 -1.90 -22.32 -3.27
C ASP A 221 -2.06 -21.97 -1.76
N ALA A 222 -3.01 -22.60 -1.06
CA ALA A 222 -3.15 -22.46 0.38
C ALA A 222 -1.94 -23.01 1.16
N SER A 223 -1.46 -24.21 0.83
CA SER A 223 -0.25 -24.78 1.44
C SER A 223 1.00 -23.95 1.13
N ARG A 224 1.08 -23.32 -0.05
CA ARG A 224 2.14 -22.36 -0.36
C ARG A 224 2.06 -21.12 0.51
N GLY A 225 0.84 -20.60 0.77
CA GLY A 225 0.61 -19.49 1.69
C GLY A 225 1.05 -19.81 3.12
N GLU A 226 0.67 -20.97 3.64
CA GLU A 226 1.11 -21.43 4.97
C GLU A 226 2.64 -21.60 5.03
N LEU A 227 3.24 -22.22 4.00
CA LEU A 227 4.70 -22.35 3.90
C LEU A 227 5.40 -21.00 3.81
N SER A 228 4.82 -20.02 3.11
CA SER A 228 5.39 -18.67 3.07
C SER A 228 5.32 -18.00 4.43
N ASP A 229 4.22 -18.16 5.17
CA ASP A 229 4.04 -17.57 6.51
C ASP A 229 5.02 -18.14 7.56
N PHE A 230 5.41 -19.41 7.44
CA PHE A 230 6.46 -19.98 8.29
C PHE A 230 7.86 -19.43 7.98
N VAL A 231 8.04 -18.87 6.79
CA VAL A 231 9.34 -18.47 6.23
C VAL A 231 9.54 -16.95 6.22
N THR A 232 8.47 -16.15 6.17
CA THR A 232 8.51 -14.69 6.26
C THR A 232 9.22 -14.25 7.55
N GLY A 233 10.33 -13.54 7.40
CA GLY A 233 11.19 -13.07 8.50
C GLY A 233 12.17 -14.11 9.07
N ARG A 234 12.22 -15.36 8.56
CA ARG A 234 13.14 -16.40 9.06
C ARG A 234 14.09 -16.99 8.01
N ARG A 235 13.77 -16.92 6.72
CA ARG A 235 14.73 -17.20 5.65
C ARG A 235 14.85 -16.03 4.69
N ASP A 236 15.60 -15.03 5.12
CA ASP A 236 16.33 -14.23 4.16
C ASP A 236 17.46 -15.10 3.59
N THR A 237 17.13 -15.98 2.63
CA THR A 237 18.13 -16.71 1.83
C THR A 237 19.09 -15.76 1.14
N SER A 238 18.75 -14.48 1.06
CA SER A 238 19.60 -13.38 0.64
C SER A 238 20.95 -13.36 1.37
N TRP A 239 20.99 -13.64 2.68
CA TRP A 239 22.25 -13.74 3.44
C TRP A 239 23.11 -14.92 2.98
N LEU A 240 22.49 -16.08 2.75
CA LEU A 240 23.18 -17.25 2.21
C LEU A 240 23.65 -17.02 0.77
N GLU A 241 22.90 -16.24 -0.01
CA GLU A 241 23.30 -15.85 -1.36
C GLU A 241 24.54 -14.96 -1.32
N VAL A 242 24.59 -13.92 -0.47
CA VAL A 242 25.79 -13.06 -0.36
C VAL A 242 27.00 -13.86 0.11
N MET A 243 26.84 -14.69 1.14
CA MET A 243 27.93 -15.53 1.63
C MET A 243 28.43 -16.51 0.56
N LYS A 244 27.51 -17.08 -0.23
CA LYS A 244 27.88 -17.91 -1.38
C LYS A 244 28.64 -17.10 -2.43
N SER A 245 28.18 -15.89 -2.76
CA SER A 245 28.84 -15.01 -3.73
C SER A 245 30.26 -14.62 -3.30
N ILE A 246 30.45 -14.25 -2.03
CA ILE A 246 31.78 -14.01 -1.45
C ILE A 246 32.67 -15.25 -1.61
N ASN A 247 32.13 -16.43 -1.27
CA ASN A 247 32.86 -17.69 -1.35
C ASN A 247 33.19 -18.11 -2.80
N ASP A 248 32.33 -17.78 -3.77
CA ASP A 248 32.53 -18.08 -5.19
C ASP A 248 33.54 -17.11 -5.83
N CYS A 249 33.70 -15.89 -5.28
CA CYS A 249 34.75 -14.94 -5.68
C CYS A 249 36.16 -15.31 -5.19
N LEU A 250 36.29 -16.21 -4.20
CA LEU A 250 37.60 -16.62 -3.68
C LEU A 250 38.38 -17.47 -4.70
N PRO A 251 39.70 -17.23 -4.84
CA PRO A 251 40.55 -18.09 -5.67
C PRO A 251 40.61 -19.50 -5.07
N ARG A 252 40.61 -20.52 -5.94
CA ARG A 252 40.73 -21.93 -5.55
C ARG A 252 41.66 -22.69 -6.49
N ASP A 253 42.51 -23.53 -5.93
CA ASP A 253 43.17 -24.60 -6.67
C ASP A 253 42.19 -25.77 -6.85
N LEU A 254 41.95 -26.21 -8.08
CA LEU A 254 41.02 -27.31 -8.38
C LEU A 254 41.62 -28.66 -7.93
N ALA A 255 40.79 -29.54 -7.37
CA ALA A 255 41.20 -30.86 -6.88
C ALA A 255 41.85 -31.77 -7.96
N VAL A 256 41.61 -31.50 -9.25
CA VAL A 256 42.30 -32.16 -10.37
C VAL A 256 43.62 -31.42 -10.62
N GLY A 257 44.61 -31.65 -9.76
CA GLY A 257 45.93 -30.99 -9.83
C GLY A 257 46.34 -30.21 -8.57
N ALA A 258 45.50 -30.20 -7.53
CA ALA A 258 45.91 -29.73 -6.20
C ALA A 258 46.94 -30.71 -5.63
N ASP A 259 48.21 -30.44 -5.89
CA ASP A 259 49.30 -31.12 -5.23
C ASP A 259 49.31 -30.68 -3.76
N PRO A 260 49.00 -31.56 -2.79
CA PRO A 260 49.08 -31.20 -1.37
C PRO A 260 50.50 -30.79 -0.96
N GLU A 261 51.52 -31.10 -1.78
CA GLU A 261 52.91 -30.71 -1.63
C GLU A 261 53.25 -29.35 -2.26
N LYS A 262 52.31 -28.68 -2.97
CA LYS A 262 52.52 -27.33 -3.51
C LYS A 262 52.84 -26.37 -2.38
N ASP A 263 53.91 -25.59 -2.52
CA ASP A 263 54.29 -24.57 -1.54
C ASP A 263 53.11 -23.63 -1.24
N ILE A 264 52.91 -23.32 0.03
CA ILE A 264 51.82 -22.46 0.53
C ILE A 264 51.87 -21.10 -0.16
N SER A 265 53.07 -20.59 -0.44
CA SER A 265 53.30 -19.34 -1.15
C SER A 265 52.76 -19.33 -2.59
N LEU A 266 52.57 -20.49 -3.22
CA LEU A 266 52.13 -20.60 -4.61
C LEU A 266 50.67 -21.07 -4.74
N ARG A 267 49.98 -21.35 -3.63
CA ARG A 267 48.58 -21.81 -3.64
C ARG A 267 47.65 -20.67 -4.00
N ASN A 268 46.68 -20.91 -4.87
CA ASN A 268 45.66 -19.92 -5.20
C ASN A 268 44.57 -19.93 -4.14
N GLN A 269 44.89 -19.46 -2.93
CA GLN A 269 44.01 -19.52 -1.78
C GLN A 269 44.09 -18.22 -0.98
N ILE A 270 42.93 -17.76 -0.53
CA ILE A 270 42.77 -16.63 0.38
C ILE A 270 41.93 -17.11 1.56
N SER A 271 42.38 -16.81 2.78
CA SER A 271 41.66 -17.15 4.00
C SER A 271 40.88 -15.94 4.48
N ILE A 272 39.55 -16.06 4.56
CA ILE A 272 38.72 -15.06 5.23
C ILE A 272 38.67 -15.39 6.72
N VAL A 273 39.05 -14.43 7.56
CA VAL A 273 39.10 -14.59 9.02
C VAL A 273 37.79 -14.11 9.65
N GLN A 274 37.27 -12.98 9.17
CA GLN A 274 36.10 -12.34 9.73
C GLN A 274 35.31 -11.62 8.64
N ILE A 275 33.99 -11.64 8.77
CA ILE A 275 33.06 -10.88 7.93
C ILE A 275 32.15 -10.12 8.87
N ASP A 276 32.29 -8.80 8.88
CA ASP A 276 31.39 -7.90 9.60
C ASP A 276 30.36 -7.31 8.65
N ASN A 277 29.18 -7.02 9.17
CA ASN A 277 28.16 -6.28 8.45
C ASN A 277 27.55 -5.22 9.36
N GLU A 278 27.36 -4.03 8.82
CA GLU A 278 26.70 -2.92 9.50
C GLU A 278 25.51 -2.47 8.67
N HIS A 279 24.35 -2.39 9.29
CA HIS A 279 23.14 -1.87 8.66
C HIS A 279 23.11 -0.35 8.77
N VAL A 280 23.00 0.34 7.64
CA VAL A 280 22.96 1.80 7.58
C VAL A 280 21.71 2.28 6.84
N ALA A 281 21.11 3.36 7.35
CA ALA A 281 19.93 3.97 6.74
C ALA A 281 20.26 4.63 5.38
N ASP A 282 21.49 5.11 5.20
CA ASP A 282 21.98 5.63 3.93
C ASP A 282 23.45 5.29 3.70
N VAL A 283 23.72 4.53 2.63
CA VAL A 283 25.07 4.10 2.23
C VAL A 283 25.89 5.22 1.58
N ALA A 284 25.28 6.36 1.23
CA ALA A 284 25.96 7.49 0.60
C ALA A 284 27.03 8.14 1.52
N GLU A 285 26.80 8.11 2.85
CA GLU A 285 27.77 8.61 3.82
C GLU A 285 29.07 7.80 3.83
N TRP A 286 28.95 6.47 3.70
CA TRP A 286 30.11 5.58 3.58
C TRP A 286 30.88 5.85 2.28
N HIS A 287 30.17 5.97 1.15
CA HIS A 287 30.80 6.22 -0.14
C HIS A 287 31.61 7.52 -0.14
N THR A 288 31.08 8.58 0.47
CA THR A 288 31.77 9.86 0.64
C THR A 288 33.07 9.72 1.45
N LYS A 289 33.04 8.93 2.54
CA LYS A 289 34.23 8.66 3.36
C LYS A 289 35.30 7.90 2.58
N ILE A 290 34.90 6.90 1.80
CA ILE A 290 35.81 6.11 0.96
C ILE A 290 36.43 6.94 -0.16
N LEU A 291 35.67 7.86 -0.76
CA LEU A 291 36.20 8.79 -1.77
C LEU A 291 37.23 9.78 -1.20
N ALA A 292 37.09 10.16 0.07
CA ALA A 292 38.06 11.03 0.74
C ALA A 292 39.41 10.33 1.00
N ASP A 293 39.41 9.00 1.15
CA ASP A 293 40.62 8.20 1.24
C ASP A 293 41.18 7.90 -0.16
N LYS A 294 42.32 8.52 -0.49
CA LYS A 294 43.00 8.33 -1.78
C LYS A 294 43.44 6.88 -2.02
N ARG A 295 43.70 6.11 -0.97
CA ARG A 295 44.11 4.70 -1.08
C ARG A 295 42.90 3.84 -1.42
N ALA A 296 41.84 3.93 -0.61
CA ALA A 296 40.61 3.15 -0.82
C ALA A 296 39.88 3.54 -2.11
N SER A 297 39.82 4.83 -2.46
CA SER A 297 39.29 5.25 -3.76
C SER A 297 40.16 4.75 -4.94
N GLY A 298 41.47 4.57 -4.75
CA GLY A 298 42.37 4.02 -5.79
C GLY A 298 41.96 2.63 -6.29
N PHE A 299 41.41 1.78 -5.40
CA PHE A 299 40.95 0.44 -5.76
C PHE A 299 39.50 0.37 -6.25
N MET A 300 38.74 1.47 -6.21
CA MET A 300 37.35 1.53 -6.67
C MET A 300 37.28 1.71 -8.20
N ARG A 301 36.23 1.18 -8.84
CA ARG A 301 35.98 1.38 -10.28
C ARG A 301 35.69 2.85 -10.58
N THR A 302 36.06 3.34 -11.77
CA THR A 302 35.79 4.73 -12.19
C THR A 302 34.29 5.06 -12.13
N TRP A 303 33.45 4.19 -12.70
CA TRP A 303 31.99 4.32 -12.65
C TRP A 303 31.44 4.36 -11.22
N ASP A 304 31.97 3.53 -10.32
CA ASP A 304 31.55 3.50 -8.91
C ASP A 304 31.92 4.79 -8.16
N LYS A 305 33.00 5.49 -8.55
CA LYS A 305 33.38 6.79 -7.96
C LYS A 305 32.39 7.89 -8.33
N GLU A 306 31.89 7.85 -9.55
CA GLU A 306 30.96 8.86 -10.10
C GLU A 306 29.51 8.60 -9.67
N ASN A 307 29.15 7.33 -9.41
CA ASN A 307 27.79 6.90 -9.11
C ASN A 307 27.68 6.42 -7.66
N ALA A 308 27.44 7.36 -6.74
CA ALA A 308 27.25 7.04 -5.33
C ALA A 308 25.98 6.20 -5.11
N PRO A 309 26.07 5.04 -4.43
CA PRO A 309 24.89 4.32 -3.98
C PRO A 309 24.16 5.15 -2.91
N SER A 310 22.84 5.09 -2.89
CA SER A 310 22.01 5.81 -1.91
C SER A 310 20.90 4.91 -1.36
N GLY A 311 20.42 5.24 -0.17
CA GLY A 311 19.34 4.54 0.52
C GLY A 311 19.82 3.45 1.48
N GLU A 312 18.87 2.74 2.06
CA GLU A 312 19.10 1.71 3.08
C GLU A 312 19.90 0.53 2.52
N GLY A 313 20.84 0.01 3.31
CA GLY A 313 21.69 -1.09 2.89
C GLY A 313 22.65 -1.58 3.96
N TYR A 314 23.41 -2.63 3.62
CA TYR A 314 24.43 -3.19 4.49
C TYR A 314 25.82 -2.86 3.96
N ILE A 315 26.73 -2.47 4.84
CA ILE A 315 28.15 -2.35 4.54
C ILE A 315 28.82 -3.62 5.05
N PHE A 316 29.43 -4.39 4.14
CA PHE A 316 30.20 -5.57 4.48
C PHE A 316 31.68 -5.22 4.60
N SER A 317 32.34 -5.73 5.65
CA SER A 317 33.79 -5.68 5.80
C SER A 317 34.34 -7.10 5.85
N ILE A 318 35.12 -7.47 4.84
CA ILE A 318 35.81 -8.77 4.75
C ILE A 318 37.24 -8.60 5.22
N HIS A 319 37.58 -9.26 6.31
CA HIS A 319 38.94 -9.34 6.83
C HIS A 319 39.58 -10.64 6.35
N GLY A 320 40.68 -10.52 5.62
CA GLY A 320 41.32 -11.66 4.99
C GLY A 320 42.83 -11.68 5.12
N ILE A 321 43.38 -12.87 4.93
CA ILE A 321 44.81 -13.17 4.93
C ILE A 321 45.15 -13.92 3.65
N SER A 322 46.22 -13.49 2.98
CA SER A 322 46.83 -14.18 1.85
C SER A 322 48.30 -14.48 2.14
N TYR A 323 48.72 -15.70 1.81
CA TYR A 323 50.13 -16.11 1.82
C TYR A 323 50.69 -16.20 0.40
N HIS A 324 49.89 -15.88 -0.63
CA HIS A 324 50.29 -16.02 -2.02
C HIS A 324 51.37 -15.01 -2.39
N ASN A 325 52.49 -15.50 -2.90
CA ASN A 325 53.64 -14.73 -3.32
C ASN A 325 54.35 -15.48 -4.46
N GLU A 326 53.87 -15.28 -5.69
CA GLU A 326 54.52 -15.79 -6.89
C GLU A 326 55.33 -14.66 -7.55
N PRO A 327 56.68 -14.66 -7.41
CA PRO A 327 57.51 -13.58 -7.93
C PRO A 327 57.37 -13.47 -9.45
N THR A 328 56.66 -12.44 -9.91
CA THR A 328 56.35 -12.22 -11.33
C THR A 328 56.96 -10.88 -11.77
N ALA A 329 57.36 -10.76 -13.04
CA ALA A 329 57.96 -9.51 -13.55
C ALA A 329 57.10 -8.26 -13.30
N ASP A 330 55.78 -8.43 -13.28
CA ASP A 330 54.80 -7.36 -13.10
C ASP A 330 54.23 -7.30 -11.66
N GLN A 331 54.71 -8.14 -10.73
CA GLN A 331 54.26 -8.22 -9.32
C GLN A 331 52.75 -8.43 -9.08
N THR A 332 51.97 -8.68 -10.13
CA THR A 332 50.50 -8.85 -10.08
C THR A 332 50.04 -10.05 -9.27
N ARG A 333 50.93 -11.01 -9.01
CA ARG A 333 50.69 -12.21 -8.19
C ARG A 333 51.42 -12.20 -6.85
N GLU A 334 51.71 -11.00 -6.36
CA GLU A 334 52.35 -10.80 -5.07
C GLU A 334 51.51 -9.88 -4.19
N GLY A 335 51.53 -10.14 -2.89
CA GLY A 335 51.03 -9.20 -1.89
C GLY A 335 49.58 -8.78 -2.09
N ILE A 336 49.33 -7.48 -2.00
CA ILE A 336 47.98 -6.91 -2.14
C ILE A 336 47.47 -6.95 -3.59
N LEU A 337 48.36 -6.92 -4.59
CA LEU A 337 47.97 -6.97 -6.00
C LEU A 337 47.36 -8.33 -6.36
N TYR A 338 47.84 -9.42 -5.75
CA TYR A 338 47.19 -10.73 -5.89
C TYR A 338 45.73 -10.69 -5.42
N VAL A 339 45.46 -10.07 -4.26
CA VAL A 339 44.11 -9.92 -3.70
C VAL A 339 43.24 -9.04 -4.60
N TYR A 340 43.82 -7.99 -5.17
CA TYR A 340 43.15 -7.13 -6.16
C TYR A 340 42.72 -7.93 -7.40
N HIS A 341 43.67 -8.59 -8.07
CA HIS A 341 43.41 -9.28 -9.34
C HIS A 341 42.57 -10.56 -9.21
N THR A 342 42.39 -11.07 -7.99
CA THR A 342 41.57 -12.26 -7.73
C THR A 342 40.24 -11.87 -7.07
N LEU A 343 40.24 -11.70 -5.75
CA LEU A 343 39.03 -11.52 -4.96
C LEU A 343 38.30 -10.21 -5.30
N LEU A 344 39.02 -9.08 -5.34
CA LEU A 344 38.37 -7.78 -5.57
C LEU A 344 37.83 -7.67 -7.01
N GLN A 345 38.60 -8.09 -8.01
CA GLN A 345 38.14 -8.11 -9.40
C GLN A 345 36.92 -9.02 -9.59
N ASN A 346 36.89 -10.20 -8.95
CA ASN A 346 35.71 -11.07 -8.99
C ASN A 346 34.48 -10.42 -8.33
N LEU A 347 34.66 -9.66 -7.24
CA LEU A 347 33.56 -8.93 -6.59
C LEU A 347 33.01 -7.77 -7.45
N LYS A 348 33.83 -7.19 -8.34
CA LYS A 348 33.42 -6.12 -9.27
C LYS A 348 32.60 -6.62 -10.47
N GLN A 349 32.61 -7.92 -10.75
CA GLN A 349 31.92 -8.47 -11.91
C GLN A 349 30.40 -8.51 -11.71
N TRP A 350 29.65 -8.32 -12.80
CA TRP A 350 28.18 -8.40 -12.75
C TRP A 350 27.71 -9.84 -12.53
N THR A 351 28.37 -10.78 -13.22
CA THR A 351 28.26 -12.22 -13.02
C THR A 351 29.64 -12.84 -13.07
N ILE A 352 29.85 -13.92 -12.31
CA ILE A 352 31.07 -14.74 -12.40
C ILE A 352 30.70 -16.13 -12.85
N GLN A 353 31.57 -16.81 -13.58
CA GLN A 353 31.41 -18.24 -13.86
C GLN A 353 32.55 -19.01 -13.20
N PRO A 354 32.37 -19.44 -11.93
CA PRO A 354 33.40 -20.21 -11.25
C PRO A 354 33.63 -21.53 -11.99
N ARG A 355 34.89 -21.91 -12.18
CA ARG A 355 35.25 -23.15 -12.89
C ARG A 355 34.62 -24.35 -12.18
N GLY A 356 33.78 -25.09 -12.89
CA GLY A 356 33.03 -26.26 -12.37
C GLY A 356 31.53 -26.04 -12.25
N PHE A 357 31.03 -24.81 -12.46
CA PHE A 357 29.61 -24.50 -12.54
C PHE A 357 29.21 -24.21 -13.99
N SER A 358 28.09 -24.81 -14.43
CA SER A 358 27.56 -24.62 -15.78
C SER A 358 26.88 -23.26 -15.98
N GLU A 359 26.42 -22.63 -14.89
CA GLU A 359 25.64 -21.39 -14.92
C GLU A 359 26.39 -20.22 -14.27
N PRO A 360 26.35 -19.01 -14.87
CA PRO A 360 26.88 -17.79 -14.25
C PRO A 360 26.21 -17.51 -12.91
N GLN A 361 27.02 -17.18 -11.90
CA GLN A 361 26.56 -16.76 -10.59
C GLN A 361 26.40 -15.23 -10.52
N PRO A 362 25.26 -14.74 -10.00
CA PRO A 362 25.00 -13.31 -9.89
C PRO A 362 25.80 -12.69 -8.73
N ILE A 363 26.70 -11.76 -9.03
CA ILE A 363 27.46 -11.00 -8.02
C ILE A 363 26.90 -9.57 -7.98
N GLY A 364 27.30 -8.68 -8.90
CA GLY A 364 26.70 -7.35 -9.00
C GLY A 364 25.18 -7.38 -9.19
N MET A 365 24.66 -8.37 -9.92
CA MET A 365 23.22 -8.59 -10.14
C MET A 365 22.40 -8.72 -8.85
N MET A 366 23.00 -9.18 -7.75
CA MET A 366 22.29 -9.36 -6.48
C MET A 366 22.32 -8.11 -5.58
N GLY A 367 23.01 -7.06 -6.03
CA GLY A 367 23.13 -5.79 -5.34
C GLY A 367 24.44 -5.55 -4.58
N ILE A 368 25.50 -6.31 -4.87
CA ILE A 368 26.86 -5.97 -4.40
C ILE A 368 27.37 -4.79 -5.24
N LYS A 369 27.76 -3.70 -4.57
CA LYS A 369 28.17 -2.43 -5.18
C LYS A 369 29.45 -1.90 -4.57
N CYS A 370 30.23 -1.19 -5.39
CA CYS A 370 31.42 -0.43 -5.00
C CYS A 370 32.44 -1.19 -4.13
N PRO A 371 32.86 -2.43 -4.46
CA PRO A 371 33.85 -3.13 -3.67
C PRO A 371 35.22 -2.45 -3.75
N THR A 372 35.85 -2.25 -2.60
CA THR A 372 37.18 -1.65 -2.50
C THR A 372 38.02 -2.21 -1.35
N ILE A 373 39.36 -2.07 -1.42
CA ILE A 373 40.27 -2.38 -0.33
C ILE A 373 40.46 -1.11 0.52
N VAL A 374 40.11 -1.18 1.80
CA VAL A 374 40.17 -0.03 2.72
C VAL A 374 41.49 0.03 3.47
N SER A 375 41.99 -1.13 3.92
CA SER A 375 43.26 -1.22 4.61
C SER A 375 43.98 -2.53 4.27
N PHE A 376 45.32 -2.50 4.28
CA PHE A 376 46.12 -3.70 4.11
C PHE A 376 47.51 -3.53 4.73
N GLN A 377 48.13 -4.67 5.05
CA GLN A 377 49.52 -4.80 5.46
C GLN A 377 50.12 -5.98 4.69
N GLN A 378 51.31 -5.83 4.11
CA GLN A 378 51.94 -6.84 3.27
C GLN A 378 53.40 -7.06 3.67
N ASN A 379 54.00 -8.17 3.22
CA ASN A 379 55.36 -8.59 3.56
C ASN A 379 55.58 -8.83 5.06
N ILE A 380 54.56 -9.33 5.77
CA ILE A 380 54.72 -9.77 7.16
C ILE A 380 55.39 -11.13 7.15
N ASP A 381 56.62 -11.24 7.66
CA ASP A 381 57.34 -12.51 7.75
C ASP A 381 56.80 -13.35 8.91
N VAL A 382 56.18 -14.49 8.58
CA VAL A 382 55.63 -15.42 9.57
C VAL A 382 56.42 -16.73 9.55
N PRO A 383 56.95 -17.19 10.69
CA PRO A 383 57.67 -18.46 10.75
C PRO A 383 56.71 -19.61 10.48
N PHE A 384 57.05 -20.45 9.50
CA PHE A 384 56.32 -21.65 9.13
C PHE A 384 57.20 -22.88 9.34
N GLU A 385 56.73 -23.78 10.19
CA GLU A 385 57.33 -25.10 10.38
C GLU A 385 56.53 -26.12 9.57
N ALA A 386 57.15 -26.69 8.54
CA ALA A 386 56.52 -27.75 7.77
C ALA A 386 56.31 -28.99 8.66
N PRO A 387 55.12 -29.62 8.67
CA PRO A 387 54.90 -30.83 9.44
C PRO A 387 55.84 -31.94 8.94
N LYS A 388 56.57 -32.59 9.87
CA LYS A 388 57.41 -33.75 9.54
C LYS A 388 56.53 -34.78 8.84
N ALA A 389 56.96 -35.23 7.65
CA ALA A 389 56.22 -36.23 6.86
C ALA A 389 55.94 -37.48 7.71
N ASN A 390 54.69 -37.67 8.13
CA ASN A 390 54.26 -38.85 8.85
C ASN A 390 54.24 -40.05 7.88
N GLN A 391 55.25 -40.92 7.97
CA GLN A 391 55.29 -42.26 7.34
C GLN A 391 54.25 -43.24 7.94
N GLN A 392 52.98 -42.85 8.06
CA GLN A 392 51.94 -43.72 8.65
C GLN A 392 50.61 -43.80 7.87
N LEU A 393 50.56 -43.34 6.61
CA LEU A 393 49.42 -43.58 5.72
C LEU A 393 49.68 -44.60 4.59
N ALA A 394 50.66 -45.50 4.76
CA ALA A 394 50.97 -46.57 3.80
C ALA A 394 50.39 -47.96 4.18
N SER A 395 49.36 -48.04 5.04
CA SER A 395 48.84 -49.33 5.50
C SER A 395 47.33 -49.41 5.68
N ARG A 396 46.52 -48.85 4.76
CA ARG A 396 45.07 -49.13 4.77
C ARG A 396 44.36 -49.03 3.42
N THR A 397 45.01 -49.41 2.32
CA THR A 397 44.29 -49.73 1.07
C THR A 397 45.09 -50.73 0.21
N GLN A 398 45.13 -51.99 0.62
CA GLN A 398 45.30 -53.10 -0.34
C GLN A 398 43.96 -53.82 -0.46
N GLY A 399 43.11 -53.29 -1.33
CA GLY A 399 42.01 -54.06 -1.89
C GLY A 399 42.63 -55.21 -2.69
N VAL A 400 42.43 -56.43 -2.20
CA VAL A 400 42.84 -57.68 -2.85
C VAL A 400 42.16 -57.76 -4.22
N LEU A 401 42.92 -57.53 -5.28
CA LEU A 401 42.51 -57.82 -6.66
C LEU A 401 42.42 -59.34 -6.85
N PRO A 402 41.30 -59.91 -7.35
CA PRO A 402 41.22 -61.34 -7.61
C PRO A 402 42.04 -61.69 -8.85
N ARG A 403 43.08 -62.50 -8.62
CA ARG A 403 43.99 -63.05 -9.62
C ARG A 403 43.26 -64.04 -10.53
N ARG A 404 43.24 -63.73 -11.83
CA ARG A 404 42.74 -64.60 -12.91
C ARG A 404 43.69 -65.80 -13.10
N GLY A 405 43.19 -67.02 -12.90
CA GLY A 405 43.86 -68.28 -13.23
C GLY A 405 42.92 -69.22 -14.01
N PRO A 406 43.42 -70.13 -14.87
CA PRO A 406 42.70 -70.61 -16.05
C PRO A 406 42.04 -72.00 -15.86
N GLY A 407 40.83 -72.16 -16.42
CA GLY A 407 40.29 -73.38 -17.02
C GLY A 407 39.97 -74.59 -16.13
N GLY A 408 38.68 -74.99 -16.05
CA GLY A 408 38.29 -76.26 -15.40
C GLY A 408 36.78 -76.53 -15.26
N VAL A 409 36.09 -76.68 -16.39
CA VAL A 409 34.97 -77.60 -16.71
C VAL A 409 34.19 -78.33 -15.56
N ARG A 410 32.83 -78.08 -15.55
CA ARG A 410 31.67 -79.03 -15.35
C ARG A 410 30.88 -79.13 -14.00
N PRO A 411 29.60 -79.60 -14.04
CA PRO A 411 28.44 -78.83 -13.56
C PRO A 411 27.50 -79.57 -12.57
N GLY A 412 26.54 -78.85 -11.97
CA GLY A 412 25.38 -79.44 -11.28
C GLY A 412 24.60 -78.37 -10.50
N ARG A 413 23.39 -77.98 -10.91
CA ARG A 413 22.08 -78.60 -10.61
C ARG A 413 21.70 -78.49 -9.12
N GLY A 414 20.65 -77.73 -8.83
CA GLY A 414 19.71 -78.06 -7.75
C GLY A 414 19.25 -76.92 -6.83
N GLY A 415 18.20 -76.20 -7.25
CA GLY A 415 16.98 -76.00 -6.45
C GLY A 415 16.99 -75.12 -5.18
N PRO A 416 15.80 -74.71 -4.70
CA PRO A 416 15.59 -73.42 -4.04
C PRO A 416 15.31 -73.52 -2.52
N GLY A 417 15.68 -72.48 -1.76
CA GLY A 417 15.41 -72.38 -0.33
C GLY A 417 14.81 -71.03 0.07
N ARG A 418 13.54 -71.06 0.46
CA ARG A 418 12.78 -69.97 1.09
C ARG A 418 13.17 -69.78 2.57
N GLY A 419 12.89 -68.57 3.06
CA GLY A 419 12.63 -68.25 4.48
C GLY A 419 13.63 -67.26 5.08
N ALA A 420 13.32 -66.37 6.02
CA ALA A 420 12.10 -65.77 6.55
C ALA A 420 12.59 -64.78 7.65
N PHE A 421 12.03 -63.57 7.64
CA PHE A 421 11.85 -62.61 8.74
C PHE A 421 12.56 -62.81 10.10
N GLY A 422 13.15 -61.71 10.61
CA GLY A 422 13.02 -61.34 12.02
C GLY A 422 14.27 -60.75 12.68
N GLY A 423 14.17 -59.52 13.20
CA GLY A 423 15.07 -59.00 14.25
C GLY A 423 15.45 -57.51 14.09
N GLN A 424 14.79 -56.64 14.85
CA GLN A 424 15.23 -55.25 15.12
C GLN A 424 16.64 -55.22 15.76
N PRO A 425 17.42 -54.14 15.58
CA PRO A 425 18.47 -53.78 16.54
C PRO A 425 18.03 -52.62 17.45
N ASN A 426 18.24 -52.85 18.74
CA ASN A 426 18.16 -51.89 19.84
C ASN A 426 18.95 -50.60 19.59
N TYR A 427 18.35 -49.50 20.02
CA TYR A 427 19.06 -48.28 20.41
C TYR A 427 19.90 -48.57 21.66
N MET A 428 21.22 -48.35 21.56
CA MET A 428 22.06 -48.07 22.72
C MET A 428 22.91 -46.84 22.43
N ASP A 429 22.66 -45.88 23.30
CA ASP A 429 23.36 -44.63 23.59
C ASP A 429 24.86 -44.83 23.83
N SER A 430 25.68 -43.95 23.24
CA SER A 430 27.08 -43.75 23.64
C SER A 430 27.49 -42.33 23.30
N GLY A 431 27.48 -41.46 24.31
CA GLY A 431 28.24 -40.22 24.34
C GLY A 431 29.76 -40.45 24.48
N TYR A 432 30.50 -39.33 24.62
CA TYR A 432 31.96 -39.12 24.66
C TYR A 432 32.62 -38.90 23.28
N MET A 433 33.49 -37.93 23.02
CA MET A 433 34.04 -36.81 23.80
C MET A 433 34.72 -35.84 22.80
N GLY A 434 34.59 -34.53 23.02
CA GLY A 434 35.30 -33.50 22.26
C GLY A 434 36.75 -33.35 22.73
N GLY A 435 37.68 -33.21 21.79
CA GLY A 435 39.09 -32.92 22.06
C GLY A 435 39.37 -31.43 21.91
N GLU A 436 39.56 -30.75 23.04
CA GLU A 436 40.09 -29.39 23.16
C GLU A 436 41.61 -29.37 22.95
N TYR A 437 42.10 -28.41 22.16
CA TYR A 437 43.52 -28.04 22.13
C TYR A 437 43.67 -26.66 22.77
N MET A 438 44.12 -26.62 24.03
CA MET A 438 44.67 -25.42 24.66
C MET A 438 46.19 -25.40 24.43
N ASN A 439 46.72 -24.27 23.95
CA ASN A 439 48.15 -23.96 23.97
C ASN A 439 48.35 -22.72 24.85
N SER A 440 49.20 -22.81 25.87
CA SER A 440 49.50 -21.72 26.81
C SER A 440 50.95 -21.25 26.62
N PRO A 441 51.26 -19.93 26.62
CA PRO A 441 52.58 -19.43 26.28
C PRO A 441 53.49 -19.28 27.52
N GLY A 442 54.70 -19.86 27.46
CA GLY A 442 55.78 -19.64 28.43
C GLY A 442 56.87 -18.72 27.87
N TYR A 443 57.13 -17.59 28.55
CA TYR A 443 58.25 -16.67 28.29
C TYR A 443 59.63 -17.29 28.61
N PRO A 444 60.71 -16.94 27.87
CA PRO A 444 62.07 -17.28 28.26
C PRO A 444 62.78 -16.06 28.88
N ASN A 445 63.36 -16.21 30.08
CA ASN A 445 64.44 -15.32 30.49
C ASN A 445 65.36 -15.95 31.56
N SER A 446 66.56 -16.40 31.17
CA SER A 446 67.83 -16.05 31.85
C SER A 446 69.06 -16.72 31.21
N PRO A 447 70.25 -16.08 31.35
CA PRO A 447 71.37 -16.22 30.43
C PRO A 447 72.51 -17.06 30.99
N GLY A 448 73.12 -17.90 30.15
CA GLY A 448 74.33 -18.64 30.51
C GLY A 448 74.27 -20.11 30.14
N GLY A 449 74.31 -20.41 28.85
CA GLY A 449 74.48 -21.77 28.34
C GLY A 449 75.15 -21.71 26.98
N GLN A 450 76.44 -22.03 26.94
CA GLN A 450 77.20 -22.22 25.70
C GLN A 450 76.58 -23.40 24.92
N PRO A 451 76.38 -23.31 23.60
CA PRO A 451 75.64 -24.33 22.86
C PRO A 451 76.45 -25.63 22.75
N THR A 452 75.88 -26.74 23.22
CA THR A 452 76.37 -28.09 22.91
C THR A 452 76.18 -28.39 21.42
N PRO A 453 77.24 -28.73 20.66
CA PRO A 453 77.10 -29.20 19.28
C PRO A 453 76.47 -30.59 19.28
N GLY A 454 75.28 -30.72 18.69
CA GLY A 454 74.61 -32.01 18.49
C GLY A 454 73.22 -32.17 19.10
N ALA A 455 72.43 -31.09 19.25
CA ALA A 455 70.98 -31.21 19.46
C ALA A 455 70.26 -31.25 18.09
N PRO A 456 69.47 -32.28 17.75
CA PRO A 456 68.79 -32.35 16.46
C PRO A 456 67.51 -31.50 16.51
N GLY A 457 67.57 -30.24 16.06
CA GLY A 457 66.35 -29.43 16.04
C GLY A 457 66.51 -27.95 15.72
N SER A 458 67.17 -27.57 14.63
CA SER A 458 67.09 -26.20 14.11
C SER A 458 67.43 -26.08 12.62
N GLU A 459 66.94 -27.00 11.80
CA GLU A 459 66.93 -26.84 10.35
C GLU A 459 65.48 -27.06 9.88
N ASN A 460 64.97 -26.11 9.10
CA ASN A 460 63.62 -26.04 8.50
C ASN A 460 62.57 -25.12 9.19
N VAL A 461 62.94 -23.90 9.59
CA VAL A 461 61.96 -22.80 9.71
C VAL A 461 62.01 -21.99 8.42
N THR A 462 60.94 -22.04 7.63
CA THR A 462 60.79 -21.23 6.42
C THR A 462 59.89 -20.04 6.75
N TYR A 463 60.21 -18.83 6.32
CA TYR A 463 59.35 -17.67 6.53
C TYR A 463 58.40 -17.52 5.34
N LEU A 464 57.10 -17.37 5.62
CA LEU A 464 56.09 -17.06 4.62
C LEU A 464 55.76 -15.56 4.69
N LYS A 465 55.64 -14.94 3.51
CA LYS A 465 55.18 -13.56 3.41
C LYS A 465 53.67 -13.50 3.49
N GLN A 466 53.16 -12.94 4.58
CA GLN A 466 51.74 -12.76 4.81
C GLN A 466 51.28 -11.36 4.40
N THR A 467 50.09 -11.31 3.78
CA THR A 467 49.34 -10.09 3.48
C THR A 467 48.00 -10.14 4.21
N VAL A 468 47.73 -9.14 5.04
CA VAL A 468 46.45 -8.94 5.74
C VAL A 468 45.71 -7.80 5.05
N PHE A 469 44.42 -7.93 4.81
CA PHE A 469 43.64 -6.90 4.12
C PHE A 469 42.20 -6.82 4.64
N VAL A 470 41.58 -5.66 4.41
CA VAL A 470 40.16 -5.41 4.65
C VAL A 470 39.52 -4.90 3.36
N ILE A 471 38.55 -5.64 2.84
CA ILE A 471 37.71 -5.23 1.70
C ILE A 471 36.36 -4.76 2.24
N GLN A 472 35.88 -3.62 1.76
CA GLN A 472 34.52 -3.16 2.02
C GLN A 472 33.69 -3.07 0.73
N PHE A 473 32.42 -3.39 0.84
CA PHE A 473 31.45 -3.20 -0.23
C PHE A 473 30.04 -2.96 0.34
N VAL A 474 29.18 -2.39 -0.49
CA VAL A 474 27.78 -2.17 -0.13
C VAL A 474 26.92 -3.29 -0.71
N TRP A 475 25.98 -3.78 0.09
CA TRP A 475 24.97 -4.72 -0.34
C TRP A 475 23.55 -4.16 -0.14
N GLN A 476 22.84 -3.99 -1.25
CA GLN A 476 21.43 -3.63 -1.29
C GLN A 476 20.67 -4.75 -2.03
N TYR A 477 20.00 -5.62 -1.29
CA TYR A 477 19.44 -6.86 -1.84
C TYR A 477 18.48 -6.60 -3.01
N VAL A 478 18.74 -7.26 -4.14
CA VAL A 478 17.85 -7.29 -5.31
C VAL A 478 17.18 -8.67 -5.42
N PRO A 479 15.84 -8.76 -5.31
CA PRO A 479 15.09 -10.00 -5.50
C PRO A 479 15.36 -10.63 -6.88
N LYS A 480 15.38 -11.97 -6.97
CA LYS A 480 15.72 -12.70 -8.22
C LYS A 480 14.90 -12.25 -9.43
N ASP A 481 13.63 -11.96 -9.24
CA ASP A 481 12.71 -11.58 -10.32
C ASP A 481 12.97 -10.15 -10.84
N GLU A 482 13.67 -9.32 -10.06
CA GLU A 482 13.96 -7.91 -10.37
C GLU A 482 15.41 -7.69 -10.83
N ARG A 483 16.24 -8.75 -10.90
CA ARG A 483 17.65 -8.64 -11.30
C ARG A 483 17.78 -8.33 -12.78
N GLN A 484 18.55 -7.29 -13.08
CA GLN A 484 18.83 -6.88 -14.46
C GLN A 484 19.89 -7.79 -15.10
N ALA A 485 19.61 -8.30 -16.29
CA ALA A 485 20.51 -9.22 -16.99
C ALA A 485 21.82 -8.57 -17.45
N THR A 486 21.80 -7.27 -17.76
CA THR A 486 22.96 -6.48 -18.20
C THR A 486 23.39 -5.51 -17.12
N ALA A 487 24.68 -5.22 -17.03
CA ALA A 487 25.18 -4.34 -16.00
C ALA A 487 24.86 -2.86 -16.32
N PRO A 488 24.60 -2.00 -15.31
CA PRO A 488 24.22 -0.60 -15.54
C PRO A 488 25.26 0.23 -16.33
N TRP A 489 26.54 -0.12 -16.20
CA TRP A 489 27.66 0.54 -16.89
C TRP A 489 27.90 0.06 -18.32
N GLU A 490 27.22 -1.00 -18.78
CA GLU A 490 27.33 -1.51 -20.16
C GLU A 490 26.39 -0.77 -21.13
N THR A 491 25.42 -0.02 -20.61
CA THR A 491 24.39 0.68 -21.38
C THR A 491 24.73 2.15 -21.75
N GLY A 492 26.01 2.53 -21.73
CA GLY A 492 26.48 3.88 -22.12
C GLY A 492 27.98 3.94 -22.48
N ASP A 493 28.50 5.14 -22.79
CA ASP A 493 29.89 5.39 -23.23
C ASP A 493 30.99 4.96 -22.22
N ALA A 494 30.60 4.49 -21.03
CA ALA A 494 31.50 4.00 -19.98
C ALA A 494 32.11 2.61 -20.24
N ALA A 495 31.58 1.83 -21.19
CA ALA A 495 32.09 0.49 -21.50
C ALA A 495 33.57 0.48 -21.99
N ALA A 496 34.10 1.62 -22.44
CA ALA A 496 35.45 1.72 -23.00
C ALA A 496 36.58 1.87 -21.94
N ASN A 497 36.27 2.24 -20.69
CA ASN A 497 37.29 2.67 -19.73
C ASN A 497 37.69 1.62 -18.65
N ASP A 498 36.96 0.52 -18.51
CA ASP A 498 37.07 -0.32 -17.30
C ASP A 498 37.84 -1.65 -17.48
N ALA A 499 38.34 -1.96 -18.67
CA ALA A 499 39.02 -3.24 -18.91
C ALA A 499 40.48 -3.28 -18.44
N ALA A 500 41.11 -2.16 -18.06
CA ALA A 500 42.57 -2.15 -17.80
C ALA A 500 43.12 -0.93 -17.03
N GLU A 501 42.46 -0.45 -15.97
CA GLU A 501 43.17 0.40 -15.01
C GLU A 501 43.62 -0.42 -13.79
N GLU A 502 44.90 -0.78 -13.78
CA GLU A 502 45.58 -1.13 -12.53
C GLU A 502 45.57 0.10 -11.62
N PRO A 503 45.39 -0.08 -10.30
CA PRO A 503 45.47 1.03 -9.37
C PRO A 503 46.88 1.64 -9.49
N GLN A 504 46.98 2.88 -9.99
CA GLN A 504 48.23 3.65 -10.03
C GLN A 504 48.60 4.09 -8.61
N LEU A 505 48.92 3.14 -7.75
CA LEU A 505 49.46 3.38 -6.43
C LEU A 505 50.97 3.47 -6.59
N ASP A 506 51.56 4.59 -6.18
CA ASP A 506 53.00 4.72 -6.11
C ASP A 506 53.57 3.74 -5.06
N GLN A 507 54.81 3.28 -5.29
CA GLN A 507 55.49 2.31 -4.41
C GLN A 507 55.47 2.77 -2.94
N ALA A 508 55.55 4.08 -2.69
CA ALA A 508 55.47 4.69 -1.36
C ALA A 508 54.12 4.48 -0.64
N THR A 509 53.01 4.39 -1.38
CA THR A 509 51.68 4.10 -0.82
C THR A 509 51.49 2.59 -0.55
N LEU A 510 52.17 1.74 -1.31
CA LEU A 510 52.22 0.29 -1.07
C LEU A 510 53.12 -0.09 0.13
N ASP A 511 54.13 0.73 0.44
CA ASP A 511 55.14 0.46 1.49
C ASP A 511 54.83 1.12 2.85
N SER A 512 53.92 2.10 2.93
CA SER A 512 53.57 2.83 4.17
C SER A 512 52.38 2.24 4.93
N ALA A 513 52.58 1.07 5.53
CA ALA A 513 51.61 0.42 6.42
C ALA A 513 51.69 0.98 7.86
N THR A 514 50.57 1.50 8.39
CA THR A 514 50.46 1.95 9.80
C THR A 514 49.77 0.86 10.62
N VAL A 515 50.21 0.68 11.87
CA VAL A 515 49.67 -0.30 12.83
C VAL A 515 48.28 0.12 13.28
N GLU A 516 47.28 -0.70 12.97
CA GLU A 516 46.07 -0.81 13.79
C GLU A 516 46.02 -2.26 14.28
N THR A 517 46.24 -2.44 15.58
CA THR A 517 46.24 -3.76 16.23
C THR A 517 44.84 -4.36 16.15
N LEU A 518 44.76 -5.63 15.74
CA LEU A 518 43.58 -6.46 15.99
C LEU A 518 43.19 -6.37 17.48
N PRO A 519 41.90 -6.26 17.84
CA PRO A 519 41.50 -6.29 19.23
C PRO A 519 41.86 -7.67 19.83
N THR A 520 42.72 -7.67 20.86
CA THR A 520 42.87 -8.80 21.78
C THR A 520 41.53 -9.07 22.46
N GLU A 521 41.12 -10.35 22.51
CA GLU A 521 39.93 -10.81 23.22
C GLU A 521 39.84 -10.22 24.64
N PRO A 522 38.66 -9.74 25.08
CA PRO A 522 38.45 -9.54 26.51
C PRO A 522 38.39 -10.92 27.17
N GLY A 523 39.35 -11.19 28.07
CA GLY A 523 39.32 -12.38 28.91
C GLY A 523 38.02 -12.46 29.74
N PRO A 524 37.63 -13.65 30.21
CA PRO A 524 36.37 -13.83 30.92
C PRO A 524 36.37 -13.04 32.24
N GLU A 525 35.43 -12.12 32.40
CA GLU A 525 35.17 -11.48 33.69
C GLU A 525 34.67 -12.52 34.72
N PRO A 526 35.15 -12.45 35.98
CA PRO A 526 34.67 -13.34 37.03
C PRO A 526 33.24 -12.97 37.44
N ALA A 527 32.40 -13.98 37.63
CA ALA A 527 31.04 -13.82 38.13
C ALA A 527 31.02 -13.08 39.48
N PRO A 528 30.21 -12.02 39.67
CA PRO A 528 30.07 -11.37 40.95
C PRO A 528 29.11 -12.17 41.84
N GLY A 529 29.68 -12.85 42.82
CA GLY A 529 28.97 -13.37 43.99
C GLY A 529 29.17 -12.47 45.21
N ALA A 530 28.06 -12.24 45.92
CA ALA A 530 27.92 -11.74 47.29
C ALA A 530 28.09 -10.22 47.55
N GLY A 531 26.97 -9.57 47.86
CA GLY A 531 26.93 -8.21 48.40
C GLY A 531 25.53 -7.74 48.83
N VAL A 532 25.06 -8.24 49.98
CA VAL A 532 24.28 -7.55 51.03
C VAL A 532 22.92 -6.89 50.67
N ALA A 533 21.88 -7.33 51.41
CA ALA A 533 20.50 -6.84 51.39
C ALA A 533 20.32 -5.38 51.85
N PRO A 534 19.17 -4.77 51.51
CA PRO A 534 18.45 -3.97 52.49
C PRO A 534 17.02 -4.49 52.73
N ASP A 535 16.62 -4.32 53.97
CA ASP A 535 15.33 -4.68 54.55
C ASP A 535 14.13 -3.99 53.90
N GLY A 536 13.02 -4.74 53.82
CA GLY A 536 11.71 -4.28 54.29
C GLY A 536 10.82 -3.52 53.32
N GLU A 537 9.88 -4.23 52.67
CA GLU A 537 8.44 -3.92 52.76
C GLU A 537 7.58 -5.09 52.24
N ALA A 538 6.49 -5.37 52.95
CA ALA A 538 5.62 -6.54 52.79
C ALA A 538 4.71 -6.46 51.53
N PRO A 539 4.24 -7.60 50.99
CA PRO A 539 3.43 -7.64 49.78
C PRO A 539 1.92 -7.46 50.08
N ALA A 540 1.25 -6.65 49.25
CA ALA A 540 -0.22 -6.63 49.15
C ALA A 540 -0.65 -7.68 48.12
N GLY A 541 -1.68 -8.45 48.46
CA GLY A 541 -1.95 -9.77 47.89
C GLY A 541 -2.68 -9.81 46.54
N GLU A 542 -2.48 -10.95 45.86
CA GLU A 542 -3.39 -11.48 44.84
C GLU A 542 -4.69 -11.98 45.48
N PRO A 543 -5.83 -11.94 44.76
CA PRO A 543 -6.95 -12.83 45.05
C PRO A 543 -6.96 -14.00 44.05
N GLN A 544 -6.81 -15.22 44.58
CA GLN A 544 -7.20 -16.45 43.88
C GLN A 544 -8.72 -16.66 43.94
N PRO A 545 -9.30 -17.40 42.98
CA PRO A 545 -10.74 -17.67 42.92
C PRO A 545 -11.13 -18.84 43.83
N ALA A 546 -12.29 -18.75 44.46
CA ALA A 546 -12.94 -19.87 45.14
C ALA A 546 -14.37 -20.08 44.61
N THR A 547 -14.62 -21.33 44.27
CA THR A 547 -15.88 -22.00 44.01
C THR A 547 -16.93 -21.81 45.11
N GLU A 548 -18.10 -21.28 44.76
CA GLU A 548 -19.43 -21.92 44.83
C GLU A 548 -20.45 -21.13 44.00
#